data_AF-A0A969F2Q0-F1
#
_entry.id   AF-A0A969F2Q0-F1
#
_cell.length_a   1.000
_cell.length_b   1.000
_cell.length_c   1.000
_cell.angle_alpha   90.00
_cell.angle_beta   90.00
_cell.angle_gamma   90.00
#
_symmetry.space_group_name_H-M   'P 1'
#
loop_
_entity.id
_entity.type
_entity.pdbx_description
1 polymer ?
#
loop_
_entity_poly.entity_id
_entity_poly.type
_entity_poly.pdbx_seq_one_letter_code
_entity_poly.pdbx_strand_id
1 'polypeptide(L)'
;MVLLRGSVSAGPTGTGTWGWDNDGSYGDWYMGHEVGHNVGRAHPSQGNSCGHSASDPNFPYTNAAIGTGGMWGFDVGDIGLNGDLTARVYPNSQWRDMMSYCDRQWISDYTYEGIYDFLASAQAVPAPTPQPVRAGTDTIALFGTIYDDSDMANFQVVGLWDSPGPYTPPVGGAYRMRLLDSGNSQLASYNFDGDANDANPSNLGFAVVVPFPLTTTSVELSRISDGMVLGTHTVSANAPTISNVQIVGA
;
A
#
# COMPACT_ATOMS: atom_id res chain seq x y z
N MET A 1 -0.68 18.59 -12.40
CA MET A 1 0.02 18.33 -11.12
C MET A 1 -0.61 17.07 -10.55
N VAL A 2 -0.06 15.91 -10.91
CA VAL A 2 -0.48 14.64 -10.33
C VAL A 2 0.19 14.58 -8.96
N LEU A 3 -0.59 14.88 -7.92
CA LEU A 3 -0.17 14.56 -6.57
C LEU A 3 -0.21 13.05 -6.49
N LEU A 4 0.95 12.40 -6.43
CA LEU A 4 1.05 11.04 -5.90
C LEU A 4 0.65 11.17 -4.42
N ARG A 5 -0.66 11.12 -4.14
CA ARG A 5 -1.10 10.71 -2.82
C ARG A 5 -0.53 9.31 -2.65
N GLY A 6 0.25 9.09 -1.60
CA GLY A 6 0.75 7.75 -1.30
C GLY A 6 -0.44 6.89 -0.90
N SER A 7 -1.11 6.30 -1.89
CA SER A 7 -2.07 5.24 -1.66
C SER A 7 -1.29 4.10 -1.01
N VAL A 8 -1.73 3.67 0.17
CA VAL A 8 -1.20 2.48 0.83
C VAL A 8 -2.31 1.46 0.84
N SER A 9 -2.19 0.45 0.00
CA SER A 9 -2.99 -0.75 0.09
C SER A 9 -2.37 -1.67 1.12
N ALA A 10 -3.16 -2.15 2.06
CA ALA A 10 -2.79 -3.26 2.93
C ALA A 10 -3.92 -4.27 2.83
N GLY A 11 -3.58 -5.54 2.64
CA GLY A 11 -4.53 -6.65 2.56
C GLY A 11 -3.99 -7.85 3.35
N PRO A 12 -4.87 -8.78 3.78
CA PRO A 12 -4.42 -10.03 4.37
C PRO A 12 -3.50 -10.78 3.39
N THR A 13 -2.47 -11.42 3.94
CA THR A 13 -1.62 -12.37 3.22
C THR A 13 -1.26 -13.51 4.17
N GLY A 14 -1.14 -14.73 3.64
CA GLY A 14 -0.84 -15.89 4.47
C GLY A 14 -0.95 -17.21 3.74
N THR A 15 -0.77 -18.28 4.53
CA THR A 15 -0.83 -19.66 4.04
C THR A 15 -2.28 -20.16 3.99
N GLY A 16 -2.67 -20.83 2.92
CA GLY A 16 -3.99 -21.44 2.79
C GLY A 16 -4.20 -22.13 1.46
N THR A 17 -5.21 -22.99 1.39
CA THR A 17 -5.73 -23.52 0.13
C THR A 17 -7.23 -23.23 0.06
N TRP A 18 -7.71 -22.91 -1.13
CA TRP A 18 -9.03 -22.31 -1.34
C TRP A 18 -9.85 -23.05 -2.39
N GLY A 19 -9.79 -24.38 -2.49
CA GLY A 19 -10.62 -25.20 -3.39
C GLY A 19 -10.39 -25.00 -4.91
N TRP A 20 -9.97 -23.82 -5.34
CA TRP A 20 -9.55 -23.44 -6.68
C TRP A 20 -8.08 -23.00 -6.70
N ASP A 21 -7.59 -22.45 -5.58
CA ASP A 21 -6.19 -22.15 -5.34
C ASP A 21 -5.58 -23.19 -4.38
N ASN A 22 -4.47 -23.80 -4.79
CA ASN A 22 -3.88 -24.97 -4.14
C ASN A 22 -2.37 -24.84 -3.94
N ASP A 23 -1.77 -23.68 -4.20
CA ASP A 23 -0.32 -23.50 -4.09
C ASP A 23 0.16 -23.26 -2.64
N GLY A 24 -0.80 -23.14 -1.71
CA GLY A 24 -0.55 -23.04 -0.28
C GLY A 24 -0.46 -21.60 0.24
N SER A 25 -0.67 -20.59 -0.61
CA SER A 25 -0.63 -19.18 -0.24
C SER A 25 -1.66 -18.38 -1.02
N TYR A 26 -2.41 -17.51 -0.36
CA TYR A 26 -3.26 -16.54 -1.06
C TYR A 26 -2.57 -15.21 -1.35
N GLY A 27 -1.29 -15.11 -1.02
CA GLY A 27 -0.54 -13.85 -1.12
C GLY A 27 -0.37 -13.35 -2.55
N ASP A 28 -0.38 -14.21 -3.56
CA ASP A 28 -0.18 -13.83 -4.97
C ASP A 28 -1.40 -13.06 -5.53
N TRP A 29 -2.61 -13.61 -5.40
CA TRP A 29 -3.83 -12.99 -5.88
C TRP A 29 -4.29 -11.84 -4.98
N TYR A 30 -4.06 -11.93 -3.65
CA TYR A 30 -4.37 -10.81 -2.75
C TYR A 30 -3.38 -9.65 -2.91
N MET A 31 -2.08 -9.91 -3.12
CA MET A 31 -1.14 -8.84 -3.45
C MET A 31 -1.55 -8.15 -4.76
N GLY A 32 -1.96 -8.91 -5.78
CA GLY A 32 -2.52 -8.33 -7.01
C GLY A 32 -3.66 -7.36 -6.70
N HIS A 33 -4.65 -7.82 -5.93
CA HIS A 33 -5.79 -7.02 -5.48
C HIS A 33 -5.37 -5.69 -4.82
N GLU A 34 -4.45 -5.75 -3.86
CA GLU A 34 -3.94 -4.56 -3.16
C GLU A 34 -3.16 -3.61 -4.09
N VAL A 35 -2.35 -4.14 -5.00
CA VAL A 35 -1.69 -3.33 -6.05
C VAL A 35 -2.72 -2.62 -6.93
N GLY A 36 -3.85 -3.27 -7.22
CA GLY A 36 -4.97 -2.64 -7.92
C GLY A 36 -5.51 -1.43 -7.16
N HIS A 37 -5.78 -1.56 -5.86
CA HIS A 37 -6.22 -0.43 -5.03
C HIS A 37 -5.21 0.71 -4.99
N ASN A 38 -3.91 0.40 -4.88
CA ASN A 38 -2.84 1.41 -4.90
C ASN A 38 -2.88 2.31 -6.14
N VAL A 39 -3.30 1.76 -7.27
CA VAL A 39 -3.33 2.49 -8.55
C VAL A 39 -4.75 2.92 -8.95
N GLY A 40 -5.68 2.95 -7.98
CA GLY A 40 -7.01 3.52 -8.13
C GLY A 40 -8.03 2.58 -8.76
N ARG A 41 -7.78 1.27 -8.79
CA ARG A 41 -8.79 0.27 -9.14
C ARG A 41 -9.68 0.05 -7.92
N ALA A 42 -10.98 -0.11 -8.16
CA ALA A 42 -11.96 -0.34 -7.09
C ALA A 42 -12.75 -1.62 -7.38
N HIS A 43 -13.46 -2.11 -6.36
CA HIS A 43 -14.22 -3.34 -6.46
C HIS A 43 -15.36 -3.26 -7.50
N PRO A 44 -15.50 -4.25 -8.40
CA PRO A 44 -16.56 -4.27 -9.40
C PRO A 44 -17.96 -4.19 -8.78
N SER A 45 -18.79 -3.26 -9.25
CA SER A 45 -20.20 -3.20 -8.87
C SER A 45 -20.99 -4.46 -9.26
N GLN A 46 -20.53 -5.15 -10.32
CA GLN A 46 -21.06 -6.42 -10.77
C GLN A 46 -20.35 -7.60 -10.06
N GLY A 47 -21.07 -8.68 -9.77
CA GLY A 47 -20.50 -9.85 -9.11
C GLY A 47 -20.32 -9.73 -7.60
N ASN A 48 -20.93 -8.73 -6.96
CA ASN A 48 -20.86 -8.47 -5.51
C ASN A 48 -21.40 -9.59 -4.59
N SER A 49 -21.93 -10.70 -5.14
CA SER A 49 -22.35 -11.87 -4.36
C SER A 49 -21.20 -12.53 -3.59
N CYS A 50 -19.96 -12.17 -3.89
CA CYS A 50 -18.75 -12.68 -3.25
C CYS A 50 -18.32 -11.87 -2.02
N GLY A 51 -19.07 -10.84 -1.61
CA GLY A 51 -18.85 -10.11 -0.36
C GLY A 51 -17.95 -8.88 -0.48
N HIS A 52 -17.51 -8.49 -1.68
CA HIS A 52 -16.82 -7.22 -1.92
C HIS A 52 -17.82 -6.05 -2.03
N SER A 53 -17.33 -4.83 -1.82
CA SER A 53 -18.12 -3.59 -1.99
C SER A 53 -18.41 -3.29 -3.48
N ALA A 54 -19.46 -2.53 -3.78
CA ALA A 54 -19.84 -2.20 -5.16
C ALA A 54 -19.32 -0.82 -5.60
N SER A 55 -18.00 -0.61 -5.53
CA SER A 55 -17.38 0.73 -5.61
C SER A 55 -16.98 1.18 -7.02
N ASP A 56 -16.89 0.26 -7.99
CA ASP A 56 -16.63 0.56 -9.40
C ASP A 56 -17.90 0.33 -10.26
N PRO A 57 -18.69 1.39 -10.51
CA PRO A 57 -19.86 1.30 -11.39
C PRO A 57 -19.51 1.19 -12.87
N ASN A 58 -18.25 1.44 -13.27
CA ASN A 58 -17.82 1.42 -14.66
C ASN A 58 -17.28 0.05 -15.11
N PHE A 59 -17.04 -0.86 -14.16
CA PHE A 59 -16.62 -2.22 -14.48
C PHE A 59 -17.62 -2.89 -15.46
N PRO A 60 -17.18 -3.30 -16.67
CA PRO A 60 -18.10 -3.56 -17.77
C PRO A 60 -18.71 -4.96 -17.78
N TYR A 61 -18.17 -5.91 -17.00
CA TYR A 61 -18.56 -7.32 -17.11
C TYR A 61 -19.46 -7.77 -15.97
N THR A 62 -20.53 -8.48 -16.34
CA THR A 62 -21.41 -9.15 -15.38
C THR A 62 -20.65 -10.20 -14.58
N ASN A 63 -21.08 -10.46 -13.34
CA ASN A 63 -20.47 -11.44 -12.45
C ASN A 63 -18.96 -11.23 -12.22
N ALA A 64 -18.45 -10.00 -12.35
CA ALA A 64 -17.01 -9.71 -12.27
C ALA A 64 -16.16 -10.59 -13.23
N ALA A 65 -16.67 -10.99 -14.39
CA ALA A 65 -15.88 -11.79 -15.34
C ALA A 65 -14.63 -11.04 -15.82
N ILE A 66 -13.57 -11.76 -16.17
CA ILE A 66 -12.30 -11.15 -16.63
C ILE A 66 -12.34 -10.56 -18.06
N GLY A 67 -13.49 -10.62 -18.72
CA GLY A 67 -13.66 -10.22 -20.11
C GLY A 67 -14.95 -10.76 -20.70
N THR A 68 -15.13 -10.54 -22.00
CA THR A 68 -16.24 -11.09 -22.79
C THR A 68 -15.73 -11.77 -24.06
N GLY A 69 -16.57 -12.61 -24.67
CA GLY A 69 -16.22 -13.32 -25.91
C GLY A 69 -14.95 -14.16 -25.78
N GLY A 70 -13.97 -13.89 -26.65
CA GLY A 70 -12.69 -14.59 -26.70
C GLY A 70 -11.60 -14.06 -25.75
N MET A 71 -11.92 -13.09 -24.88
CA MET A 71 -10.96 -12.55 -23.92
C MET A 71 -10.82 -13.49 -22.74
N TRP A 72 -9.70 -14.21 -22.70
CA TRP A 72 -9.34 -15.19 -21.69
C TRP A 72 -8.01 -14.81 -21.04
N GLY A 73 -7.83 -15.19 -19.79
CA GLY A 73 -6.53 -15.10 -19.16
C GLY A 73 -5.58 -16.14 -19.75
N PHE A 74 -4.30 -15.80 -19.80
CA PHE A 74 -3.26 -16.69 -20.28
C PHE A 74 -2.03 -16.56 -19.40
N ASP A 75 -1.62 -17.69 -18.85
CA ASP A 75 -0.36 -17.86 -18.14
C ASP A 75 0.55 -18.72 -19.02
N VAL A 76 1.71 -18.18 -19.36
CA VAL A 76 2.69 -18.87 -20.21
C VAL A 76 3.37 -20.03 -19.49
N GLY A 77 3.26 -20.11 -18.16
CA GLY A 77 4.00 -21.03 -17.33
C GLY A 77 5.50 -20.74 -17.32
N ASP A 78 6.25 -21.55 -16.57
CA ASP A 78 7.70 -21.56 -16.57
C ASP A 78 8.20 -23.00 -16.43
N ILE A 79 8.54 -23.61 -17.57
CA ILE A 79 9.07 -24.98 -17.62
C ILE A 79 10.47 -25.10 -16.99
N GLY A 80 11.17 -23.99 -16.78
CA GLY A 80 12.47 -23.94 -16.10
C GLY A 80 12.37 -24.13 -14.59
N LEU A 81 11.19 -23.89 -14.01
CA LEU A 81 10.89 -24.13 -12.59
C LEU A 81 10.39 -25.57 -12.37
N ASN A 82 11.27 -26.54 -12.67
CA ASN A 82 11.05 -27.99 -12.50
C ASN A 82 9.86 -28.60 -13.26
N GLY A 83 9.27 -27.86 -14.21
CA GLY A 83 8.12 -28.33 -14.99
C GLY A 83 6.76 -28.26 -14.28
N ASP A 84 6.71 -27.69 -13.07
CA ASP A 84 5.48 -27.60 -12.27
C ASP A 84 4.57 -26.44 -12.73
N LEU A 85 5.12 -25.47 -13.46
CA LEU A 85 4.39 -24.32 -14.01
C LEU A 85 4.16 -24.52 -15.52
N THR A 86 3.09 -25.24 -15.86
CA THR A 86 2.64 -25.41 -17.24
C THR A 86 1.80 -24.22 -17.71
N ALA A 87 1.80 -23.96 -19.02
CA ALA A 87 0.95 -22.92 -19.60
C ALA A 87 -0.54 -23.21 -19.32
N ARG A 88 -1.30 -22.18 -18.95
CA ARG A 88 -2.71 -22.25 -18.58
C ARG A 88 -3.53 -21.19 -19.28
N VAL A 89 -4.79 -21.51 -19.52
CA VAL A 89 -5.80 -20.60 -20.08
C VAL A 89 -6.94 -20.51 -19.09
N TYR A 90 -7.45 -19.30 -18.89
CA TYR A 90 -8.45 -18.96 -17.90
C TYR A 90 -9.69 -18.41 -18.60
N PRO A 91 -10.74 -19.22 -18.82
CA PRO A 91 -11.94 -18.77 -19.53
C PRO A 91 -12.75 -17.74 -18.72
N ASN A 92 -13.21 -16.67 -19.37
CA ASN A 92 -13.99 -15.61 -18.72
C ASN A 92 -15.33 -16.08 -18.11
N SER A 93 -15.87 -17.21 -18.55
CA SER A 93 -17.06 -17.82 -17.96
C SER A 93 -16.80 -18.36 -16.55
N GLN A 94 -15.54 -18.68 -16.23
CA GLN A 94 -15.13 -19.36 -15.01
C GLN A 94 -14.29 -18.49 -14.08
N TRP A 95 -13.53 -17.55 -14.64
CA TRP A 95 -12.60 -16.70 -13.89
C TRP A 95 -13.17 -15.31 -13.66
N ARG A 96 -12.68 -14.67 -12.61
CA ARG A 96 -13.20 -13.42 -12.05
C ARG A 96 -12.09 -12.42 -11.89
N ASP A 97 -12.43 -11.15 -12.05
CA ASP A 97 -11.47 -10.08 -11.89
C ASP A 97 -10.92 -10.07 -10.47
N MET A 98 -9.60 -9.92 -10.37
CA MET A 98 -8.91 -9.95 -9.09
C MET A 98 -9.39 -8.85 -8.12
N MET A 99 -10.01 -7.76 -8.58
CA MET A 99 -10.64 -6.74 -7.72
C MET A 99 -11.99 -7.19 -7.13
N SER A 100 -12.50 -8.36 -7.49
CA SER A 100 -13.62 -8.99 -6.78
C SER A 100 -13.11 -9.87 -5.63
N TYR A 101 -14.00 -10.36 -4.76
CA TYR A 101 -13.68 -11.43 -3.80
C TYR A 101 -14.13 -12.81 -4.26
N CYS A 102 -14.42 -12.97 -5.54
CA CYS A 102 -14.90 -14.24 -6.04
C CYS A 102 -13.78 -15.28 -6.15
N ASP A 103 -14.18 -16.54 -6.28
CA ASP A 103 -13.23 -17.62 -6.58
C ASP A 103 -12.72 -17.50 -8.02
N ARG A 104 -11.52 -18.07 -8.26
CA ARG A 104 -10.84 -18.16 -9.56
C ARG A 104 -10.44 -16.78 -10.09
N GLN A 105 -9.50 -16.18 -9.37
CA GLN A 105 -9.07 -14.80 -9.57
C GLN A 105 -8.03 -14.67 -10.67
N TRP A 106 -8.26 -13.75 -11.59
CA TRP A 106 -7.31 -13.35 -12.63
C TRP A 106 -7.55 -11.88 -13.01
N ILE A 107 -6.55 -11.20 -13.54
CA ILE A 107 -6.71 -9.79 -13.94
C ILE A 107 -7.60 -9.69 -15.20
N SER A 108 -8.66 -8.87 -15.17
CA SER A 108 -9.42 -8.55 -16.38
C SER A 108 -8.64 -7.61 -17.30
N ASP A 109 -9.01 -7.56 -18.57
CA ASP A 109 -8.53 -6.54 -19.50
C ASP A 109 -8.82 -5.12 -18.98
N TYR A 110 -10.02 -4.86 -18.46
CA TYR A 110 -10.40 -3.56 -17.89
C TYR A 110 -9.53 -3.15 -16.70
N THR A 111 -9.21 -4.08 -15.79
CA THR A 111 -8.29 -3.81 -14.68
C THR A 111 -6.86 -3.66 -15.16
N TYR A 112 -6.40 -4.50 -16.08
CA TYR A 112 -5.08 -4.40 -16.70
C TYR A 112 -4.87 -3.04 -17.37
N GLU A 113 -5.81 -2.57 -18.18
CA GLU A 113 -5.74 -1.28 -18.86
C GLU A 113 -5.68 -0.12 -17.86
N GLY A 114 -6.49 -0.17 -16.79
CA GLY A 114 -6.43 0.84 -15.73
C GLY A 114 -5.06 0.91 -15.03
N ILE A 115 -4.44 -0.23 -14.74
CA ILE A 115 -3.10 -0.30 -14.17
C ILE A 115 -2.06 0.21 -15.19
N TYR A 116 -2.16 -0.22 -16.45
CA TYR A 116 -1.26 0.18 -17.53
C TYR A 116 -1.29 1.70 -17.74
N ASP A 117 -2.48 2.30 -17.82
CA ASP A 117 -2.67 3.73 -18.00
C ASP A 117 -2.09 4.52 -16.82
N PHE A 118 -2.27 4.04 -15.59
CA PHE A 118 -1.63 4.64 -14.42
C PHE A 118 -0.10 4.63 -14.57
N LEU A 119 0.50 3.47 -14.88
CA LEU A 119 1.95 3.33 -15.02
C LEU A 119 2.50 4.19 -16.16
N ALA A 120 1.81 4.24 -17.31
CA ALA A 120 2.16 5.09 -18.44
C ALA A 120 2.08 6.58 -18.08
N SER A 121 1.07 6.99 -17.30
CA SER A 121 0.92 8.37 -16.83
C SER A 121 2.00 8.76 -15.79
N ALA A 122 2.42 7.82 -14.95
CA ALA A 122 3.47 8.03 -13.96
C ALA A 122 4.84 8.26 -14.62
N GLN A 123 5.11 7.59 -15.75
CA GLN A 123 6.32 7.82 -16.56
C GLN A 123 6.32 9.19 -17.25
N ALA A 124 5.14 9.79 -17.46
CA ALA A 124 5.00 11.10 -18.10
C ALA A 124 5.16 12.28 -17.13
N VAL A 125 5.37 12.04 -15.83
CA VAL A 125 5.66 13.10 -14.86
C VAL A 125 7.09 13.61 -15.11
N PRO A 126 7.27 14.88 -15.52
CA PRO A 126 8.62 15.44 -15.68
C PRO A 126 9.39 15.26 -14.38
N ALA A 127 10.67 14.92 -14.50
CA ALA A 127 11.56 14.88 -13.35
C ALA A 127 11.33 16.16 -12.51
N PRO A 128 11.06 16.01 -11.21
CA PRO A 128 10.74 17.14 -10.37
C PRO A 128 11.84 18.19 -10.52
N THR A 129 11.48 19.43 -10.84
CA THR A 129 12.43 20.54 -10.74
C THR A 129 12.97 20.52 -9.31
N PRO A 130 14.29 20.40 -9.09
CA PRO A 130 14.86 20.36 -7.75
C PRO A 130 14.38 21.58 -6.97
N GLN A 131 13.50 21.37 -5.99
CA GLN A 131 13.16 22.40 -5.02
C GLN A 131 14.39 22.54 -4.11
N PRO A 132 14.91 23.75 -3.87
CA PRO A 132 15.99 23.92 -2.91
C PRO A 132 15.51 23.42 -1.55
N VAL A 133 16.06 22.29 -1.11
CA VAL A 133 15.88 21.75 0.24
C VAL A 133 16.35 22.83 1.20
N ARG A 134 15.47 23.25 2.10
CA ARG A 134 15.82 24.22 3.14
C ARG A 134 16.86 23.52 4.04
N ALA A 135 18.10 23.98 4.01
CA ALA A 135 19.15 23.43 4.86
C ALA A 135 18.70 23.44 6.32
N GLY A 136 18.57 22.26 6.95
CA GLY A 136 18.25 22.12 8.37
C GLY A 136 17.19 21.08 8.76
N THR A 137 16.51 20.41 7.83
CA THR A 137 15.58 19.31 8.14
C THR A 137 15.77 18.16 7.15
N ASP A 138 16.13 16.99 7.66
CA ASP A 138 16.02 15.73 6.91
C ASP A 138 14.54 15.41 6.72
N THR A 139 14.21 14.41 5.92
CA THR A 139 12.83 13.93 5.78
C THR A 139 12.72 12.48 6.19
N ILE A 140 11.62 12.14 6.87
CA ILE A 140 11.30 10.75 7.22
C ILE A 140 10.03 10.31 6.49
N ALA A 141 10.00 9.03 6.13
CA ALA A 141 8.77 8.35 5.77
C ALA A 141 8.30 7.48 6.94
N LEU A 142 7.02 7.53 7.25
CA LEU A 142 6.40 6.66 8.24
C LEU A 142 5.31 5.85 7.58
N PHE A 143 5.27 4.56 7.91
CA PHE A 143 4.28 3.63 7.40
C PHE A 143 3.74 2.81 8.56
N GLY A 144 2.47 2.49 8.52
CA GLY A 144 1.88 1.66 9.56
C GLY A 144 0.39 1.41 9.35
N THR A 145 -0.18 0.81 10.38
CA THR A 145 -1.61 0.55 10.49
C THR A 145 -2.10 1.08 11.83
N ILE A 146 -3.20 1.82 11.78
CA ILE A 146 -4.01 2.20 12.94
C ILE A 146 -5.09 1.15 13.09
N TYR A 147 -5.23 0.59 14.29
CA TYR A 147 -6.27 -0.36 14.66
C TYR A 147 -7.30 0.39 15.51
N ASP A 148 -8.33 0.93 14.85
CA ASP A 148 -9.34 1.78 15.50
C ASP A 148 -10.17 1.02 16.54
N ASP A 149 -10.31 -0.29 16.36
CA ASP A 149 -11.08 -1.17 17.25
C ASP A 149 -10.39 -1.44 18.59
N SER A 150 -9.06 -1.33 18.61
CA SER A 150 -8.21 -1.64 19.75
C SER A 150 -7.42 -0.44 20.26
N ASP A 151 -7.69 0.74 19.70
CA ASP A 151 -7.07 2.02 20.02
C ASP A 151 -5.52 1.97 20.03
N MET A 152 -4.94 1.30 19.02
CA MET A 152 -3.50 1.15 18.89
C MET A 152 -3.02 1.48 17.47
N ALA A 153 -1.74 1.84 17.34
CA ALA A 153 -1.08 1.96 16.05
C ALA A 153 0.25 1.18 16.06
N ASN A 154 0.49 0.37 15.03
CA ASN A 154 1.78 -0.23 14.76
C ASN A 154 2.40 0.46 13.55
N PHE A 155 3.59 1.01 13.71
CA PHE A 155 4.23 1.78 12.66
C PHE A 155 5.75 1.76 12.76
N GLN A 156 6.37 2.04 11.62
CA GLN A 156 7.82 2.14 11.47
C GLN A 156 8.19 3.52 10.93
N VAL A 157 9.35 4.00 11.35
CA VAL A 157 9.99 5.21 10.82
C VAL A 157 11.14 4.76 9.91
N VAL A 158 11.07 5.12 8.64
CA VAL A 158 12.00 4.65 7.61
C VAL A 158 12.79 5.81 7.03
N GLY A 159 14.08 5.82 7.38
CA GLY A 159 15.16 6.57 6.71
C GLY A 159 15.11 8.09 6.87
N LEU A 160 16.29 8.71 6.92
CA LEU A 160 16.48 10.14 6.72
C LEU A 160 16.90 10.35 5.26
N TRP A 161 16.13 11.13 4.51
CA TRP A 161 16.41 11.40 3.10
C TRP A 161 16.78 12.87 2.92
N ASP A 162 17.97 13.11 2.35
CA ASP A 162 18.48 14.46 2.05
C ASP A 162 17.71 15.10 0.87
N SER A 163 17.08 14.29 0.02
CA SER A 163 16.33 14.73 -1.15
C SER A 163 15.21 13.73 -1.49
N PRO A 164 14.06 13.81 -0.82
CA PRO A 164 12.94 12.86 -1.02
C PRO A 164 12.20 13.04 -2.36
N GLY A 165 12.66 13.91 -3.26
CA GLY A 165 11.85 14.36 -4.39
C GLY A 165 10.66 15.22 -3.93
N PRO A 166 9.67 15.49 -4.81
CA PRO A 166 8.52 16.31 -4.48
C PRO A 166 7.58 15.51 -3.60
N TYR A 167 7.39 15.97 -2.38
CA TYR A 167 6.36 15.47 -1.49
C TYR A 167 5.57 16.66 -0.95
N THR A 168 4.33 16.41 -0.58
CA THR A 168 3.51 17.38 0.14
C THR A 168 3.16 16.74 1.48
N PRO A 169 3.53 17.36 2.61
CA PRO A 169 3.08 16.90 3.92
C PRO A 169 1.54 16.76 3.92
N PRO A 170 0.99 15.78 4.65
CA PRO A 170 -0.45 15.61 4.74
C PRO A 170 -1.09 16.86 5.37
N VAL A 171 -2.33 17.13 4.98
CA VAL A 171 -3.12 18.24 5.49
C VAL A 171 -4.50 17.75 5.93
N GLY A 172 -4.87 18.04 7.18
CA GLY A 172 -6.15 17.60 7.75
C GLY A 172 -6.16 16.11 8.12
N GLY A 173 -7.33 15.61 8.50
CA GLY A 173 -7.54 14.21 8.88
C GLY A 173 -7.78 13.98 10.37
N ALA A 174 -8.21 12.76 10.71
CA ALA A 174 -8.68 12.36 12.05
C ALA A 174 -7.53 12.01 13.02
N TYR A 175 -6.32 11.79 12.50
CA TYR A 175 -5.15 11.42 13.28
C TYR A 175 -4.08 12.50 13.23
N ARG A 176 -3.21 12.49 14.24
CA ARG A 176 -2.11 13.43 14.38
C ARG A 176 -0.82 12.71 14.67
N MET A 177 0.18 13.02 13.87
CA MET A 177 1.58 12.75 14.14
C MET A 177 2.22 13.93 14.86
N ARG A 178 2.93 13.67 15.96
CA ARG A 178 3.77 14.63 16.67
C ARG A 178 5.22 14.18 16.65
N LEU A 179 6.11 15.10 16.31
CA LEU A 179 7.56 14.91 16.46
C LEU A 179 7.99 15.64 17.73
N LEU A 180 8.63 14.92 18.65
CA LEU A 180 8.95 15.40 19.99
C LEU A 180 10.47 15.39 20.24
N ASP A 181 10.97 16.38 20.98
CA ASP A 181 12.35 16.39 21.48
C ASP A 181 12.52 15.54 22.76
N SER A 182 13.76 15.50 23.27
CA SER A 182 14.11 14.75 24.49
C SER A 182 13.42 15.24 25.77
N GLY A 183 12.85 16.45 25.74
CA GLY A 183 12.05 17.03 26.81
C GLY A 183 10.54 16.82 26.62
N ASN A 184 10.12 16.02 25.63
CA ASN A 184 8.74 15.86 25.19
C ASN A 184 8.08 17.15 24.66
N SER A 185 8.88 18.15 24.26
CA SER A 185 8.33 19.34 23.60
C SER A 185 8.03 19.03 22.14
N GLN A 186 6.90 19.53 21.65
CA GLN A 186 6.51 19.33 20.26
C GLN A 186 7.36 20.20 19.32
N LEU A 187 8.08 19.54 18.41
CA LEU A 187 8.89 20.17 17.37
C LEU A 187 8.08 20.41 16.09
N ALA A 188 7.23 19.44 15.73
CA ALA A 188 6.34 19.53 14.58
C ALA A 188 5.09 18.68 14.79
N SER A 189 4.04 18.97 14.03
CA SER A 189 2.82 18.17 14.03
C SER A 189 2.14 18.18 12.67
N TYR A 190 1.63 17.02 12.28
CA TYR A 190 0.98 16.80 10.99
C TYR A 190 -0.29 16.01 11.23
N ASN A 191 -1.42 16.51 10.74
CA ASN A 191 -2.66 15.73 10.73
C ASN A 191 -2.68 14.89 9.45
N PHE A 192 -3.28 13.69 9.53
CA PHE A 192 -3.47 12.80 8.40
C PHE A 192 -4.68 11.88 8.62
N ASP A 193 -5.12 11.24 7.55
CA ASP A 193 -6.05 10.11 7.58
C ASP A 193 -5.31 8.82 7.20
N GLY A 194 -5.84 7.68 7.63
CA GLY A 194 -5.48 6.38 7.09
C GLY A 194 -6.55 5.88 6.12
N ASP A 195 -6.15 5.00 5.22
CA ASP A 195 -7.02 4.32 4.26
C ASP A 195 -7.48 2.99 4.86
N ALA A 196 -8.79 2.76 4.87
CA ALA A 196 -9.36 1.53 5.43
C ALA A 196 -8.94 0.29 4.63
N ASN A 197 -8.49 -0.74 5.33
CA ASN A 197 -8.29 -2.07 4.78
C ASN A 197 -9.65 -2.69 4.46
N ASP A 198 -9.80 -3.29 3.28
CA ASP A 198 -11.12 -3.75 2.87
C ASP A 198 -11.59 -5.01 3.61
N ALA A 199 -10.68 -5.88 4.04
CA ALA A 199 -11.00 -7.08 4.82
C ALA A 199 -11.37 -6.74 6.28
N ASN A 200 -10.83 -5.66 6.81
CA ASN A 200 -11.14 -5.12 8.13
C ASN A 200 -11.08 -3.59 8.09
N PRO A 201 -12.23 -2.92 7.86
CA PRO A 201 -12.28 -1.46 7.74
C PRO A 201 -11.84 -0.67 8.98
N SER A 202 -11.72 -1.33 10.14
CA SER A 202 -11.16 -0.74 11.36
C SER A 202 -9.63 -0.67 11.34
N ASN A 203 -8.97 -1.35 10.39
CA ASN A 203 -7.53 -1.28 10.20
C ASN A 203 -7.24 -0.23 9.12
N LEU A 204 -6.67 0.91 9.51
CA LEU A 204 -6.36 2.00 8.58
C LEU A 204 -4.86 2.01 8.25
N GLY A 205 -4.50 1.68 7.01
CA GLY A 205 -3.14 1.81 6.50
C GLY A 205 -2.77 3.26 6.23
N PHE A 206 -1.51 3.65 6.46
CA PHE A 206 -1.06 5.01 6.14
C PHE A 206 0.40 5.05 5.68
N ALA A 207 0.73 6.03 4.83
CA ALA A 207 2.08 6.46 4.52
C ALA A 207 2.19 7.97 4.60
N VAL A 208 3.18 8.47 5.34
CA VAL A 208 3.37 9.90 5.56
C VAL A 208 4.83 10.26 5.38
N VAL A 209 5.10 11.26 4.53
CA VAL A 209 6.44 11.84 4.36
C VAL A 209 6.43 13.26 4.89
N VAL A 210 7.31 13.55 5.85
CA VAL A 210 7.33 14.85 6.53
C VAL A 210 8.75 15.36 6.78
N PRO A 211 8.93 16.68 6.88
CA PRO A 211 10.15 17.25 7.45
C PRO A 211 10.40 16.72 8.87
N PHE A 212 11.65 16.34 9.11
CA PHE A 212 12.15 15.76 10.35
C PHE A 212 13.21 16.67 10.98
N PRO A 213 12.87 17.37 12.06
CA PRO A 213 13.86 18.08 12.85
C PRO A 213 14.85 17.07 13.46
N LEU A 214 16.15 17.27 13.25
CA LEU A 214 17.22 16.37 13.72
C LEU A 214 17.27 16.19 15.25
N THR A 215 16.62 17.07 16.02
CA THR A 215 16.50 16.96 17.48
C THR A 215 15.31 16.12 17.92
N THR A 216 14.58 15.51 16.99
CA THR A 216 13.45 14.63 17.30
C THR A 216 13.94 13.33 17.90
N THR A 217 13.42 12.97 19.07
CA THR A 217 13.75 11.72 19.77
C THR A 217 12.59 10.75 19.84
N SER A 218 11.37 11.20 19.57
CA SER A 218 10.21 10.32 19.47
C SER A 218 9.18 10.84 18.49
N VAL A 219 8.49 9.89 17.86
CA VAL A 219 7.28 10.11 17.08
C VAL A 219 6.11 9.54 17.86
N GLU A 220 5.05 10.32 17.98
CA GLU A 220 3.81 9.89 18.61
C GLU A 220 2.65 10.01 17.63
N LEU A 221 1.81 8.99 17.57
CA LEU A 221 0.54 9.01 16.85
C LEU A 221 -0.63 9.08 17.84
N SER A 222 -1.58 9.96 17.55
CA SER A 222 -2.75 10.20 18.39
C SER A 222 -4.01 10.41 17.57
N ARG A 223 -5.17 10.07 18.15
CA ARG A 223 -6.49 10.38 17.60
C ARG A 223 -6.90 11.79 18.03
N ILE A 224 -7.42 12.60 17.10
CA ILE A 224 -7.71 14.02 17.37
C ILE A 224 -8.99 14.22 18.20
N SER A 225 -9.99 13.35 18.04
CA SER A 225 -11.31 13.52 18.66
C SER A 225 -11.25 13.50 20.19
N ASP A 226 -10.36 12.70 20.77
CA ASP A 226 -10.21 12.50 22.21
C ASP A 226 -8.78 12.73 22.73
N GLY A 227 -7.80 12.91 21.82
CA GLY A 227 -6.40 13.09 22.17
C GLY A 227 -5.71 11.80 22.59
N MET A 228 -6.30 10.64 22.36
CA MET A 228 -5.73 9.35 22.75
C MET A 228 -4.45 9.05 21.97
N VAL A 229 -3.37 8.69 22.68
CA VAL A 229 -2.12 8.24 22.08
C VAL A 229 -2.28 6.77 21.70
N LEU A 230 -2.12 6.49 20.40
CA LEU A 230 -2.28 5.16 19.80
C LEU A 230 -0.95 4.41 19.74
N GLY A 231 0.17 5.14 19.70
CA GLY A 231 1.50 4.53 19.73
C GLY A 231 2.61 5.57 19.72
N THR A 232 3.76 5.18 20.26
CA THR A 232 4.98 5.99 20.31
C THR A 232 6.16 5.18 19.81
N HIS A 233 6.98 5.80 18.96
CA HIS A 233 8.21 5.22 18.45
C HIS A 233 9.38 6.12 18.80
N THR A 234 10.36 5.58 19.55
CA THR A 234 11.59 6.32 19.87
C THR A 234 12.50 6.33 18.66
N VAL A 235 12.97 7.51 18.26
CA VAL A 235 13.93 7.69 17.18
C VAL A 235 15.30 7.97 17.80
N SER A 236 16.29 7.13 17.50
CA SER A 236 17.65 7.33 17.98
C SER A 236 18.34 8.41 17.15
N ALA A 237 18.91 9.42 17.80
CA ALA A 237 19.84 10.35 17.16
C ALA A 237 21.17 9.67 16.74
N ASN A 238 21.46 8.48 17.29
CA ASN A 238 22.61 7.69 16.89
C ASN A 238 22.22 6.78 15.73
N ALA A 239 22.93 6.90 14.61
CA ALA A 239 22.88 5.89 13.56
C ALA A 239 23.17 4.51 14.16
N PRO A 240 22.50 3.44 13.72
CA PRO A 240 22.83 2.08 14.15
C PRO A 240 24.31 1.82 13.86
N THR A 241 25.09 1.57 14.91
CA THR A 241 26.51 1.25 14.77
C THR A 241 26.64 -0.21 14.32
N ILE A 242 27.00 -0.45 13.07
CA ILE A 242 27.38 -1.79 12.62
C ILE A 242 28.84 -2.03 13.06
N SER A 243 29.02 -2.82 14.10
CA SER A 243 30.32 -3.35 14.52
C SER A 243 30.45 -4.82 14.13
N ASN A 244 31.67 -5.32 13.92
CA ASN A 244 31.97 -6.72 13.55
C ASN A 244 31.57 -7.12 12.11
N VAL A 245 31.67 -6.20 11.14
CA VAL A 245 31.60 -6.57 9.73
C VAL A 245 32.88 -7.32 9.36
N GLN A 246 32.80 -8.63 9.12
CA GLN A 246 33.84 -9.34 8.38
C GLN A 246 33.50 -9.33 6.90
N ILE A 247 34.44 -8.88 6.08
CA ILE A 247 34.37 -9.13 4.63
C ILE A 247 34.66 -10.61 4.44
N VAL A 248 33.65 -11.37 4.04
CA VAL A 248 33.83 -12.77 3.62
C VAL A 248 34.13 -12.77 2.12
N GLY A 249 35.37 -13.07 1.74
CA GLY A 249 35.73 -13.41 0.35
C GLY A 249 36.60 -12.43 -0.44
N ALA A 250 37.62 -11.81 0.17
CA ALA A 250 38.73 -11.22 -0.59
C ALA A 250 39.89 -12.22 -0.70
#